data_AF-A0A2V5KUB7-F1
#
_entry.id   AF-A0A2V5KUB7-F1
#
_cell.length_a   1.000
_cell.length_b   1.000
_cell.length_c   1.000
_cell.angle_alpha   90.00
_cell.angle_beta   90.00
_cell.angle_gamma   90.00
#
_symmetry.space_group_name_H-M   'P 1'
#
loop_
_entity.id
_entity.type
_entity.pdbx_description
1 polymer ?
#
loop_
_entity_poly.entity_id
_entity_poly.type
_entity_poly.pdbx_seq_one_letter_code
_entity_poly.pdbx_strand_id
1 'polypeptide(L)'
;MTFIGFILAVVLSFLLSWLAGEFGLLLMGALLFGMIFSMLMKLNQLTADIRQIKRRLGLEPDVSRDYELSDAEIEEELEREGGSHDEVSDEDIERELDLLLEREEERNEEREKGRRLPKDGNQPDSDP
;
A
#
# COMPACT_ATOMS: atom_id res chain seq x y z
N MET A 1 17.24 14.40 -17.59
CA MET A 1 17.18 13.31 -18.59
C MET A 1 16.55 13.89 -19.84
N THR A 2 17.40 14.34 -20.76
CA THR A 2 17.09 15.39 -21.72
C THR A 2 16.16 14.89 -22.83
N PHE A 3 15.07 15.61 -23.08
CA PHE A 3 14.12 15.44 -24.20
C PHE A 3 14.80 15.17 -25.55
N ILE A 4 15.99 15.73 -25.76
CA ILE A 4 16.89 15.46 -26.89
C ILE A 4 17.24 13.97 -27.04
N GLY A 5 17.53 13.28 -25.93
CA GLY A 5 17.84 11.86 -25.93
C GLY A 5 16.63 11.01 -26.33
N PHE A 6 15.42 11.42 -25.97
CA PHE A 6 14.18 10.76 -26.39
C PHE A 6 13.96 10.90 -27.90
N ILE A 7 14.09 12.11 -28.44
CA ILE A 7 13.99 12.35 -29.89
C ILE A 7 15.02 11.51 -30.66
N LEU A 8 16.26 11.49 -30.16
CA LEU A 8 17.35 10.77 -30.80
C LEU A 8 17.10 9.26 -30.78
N ALA A 9 16.56 8.72 -29.68
CA ALA A 9 16.17 7.31 -29.57
C ALA A 9 15.05 6.93 -30.55
N VAL A 10 14.02 7.77 -30.70
CA VAL A 10 12.91 7.53 -31.63
C VAL A 10 13.40 7.51 -33.08
N VAL A 11 14.23 8.48 -33.47
CA VAL A 11 14.80 8.55 -34.82
C VAL A 11 15.69 7.36 -35.10
N LEU A 12 16.55 6.96 -34.15
CA LEU A 12 17.42 5.80 -34.31
C LEU A 12 16.60 4.52 -34.46
N SER A 13 15.56 4.36 -33.66
CA SER A 13 14.65 3.20 -33.71
C SER A 13 13.97 3.10 -35.07
N PHE A 14 13.53 4.22 -35.63
CA PHE A 14 12.91 4.25 -36.96
C PHE A 14 13.91 3.93 -38.07
N LEU A 15 15.15 4.46 -37.97
CA LEU A 15 16.23 4.16 -38.90
C LEU A 15 16.63 2.68 -38.87
N LEU A 16 16.76 2.09 -37.68
CA LEU A 16 17.08 0.67 -37.49
C LEU A 16 15.97 -0.22 -38.06
N SER A 17 14.70 0.14 -37.84
CA SER A 17 13.56 -0.58 -38.40
C SER A 17 13.49 -0.47 -39.92
N TRP A 18 13.79 0.70 -40.48
CA TRP A 18 13.80 0.90 -41.93
C TRP A 18 14.97 0.17 -42.61
N LEU A 19 16.16 0.23 -42.01
CA LEU A 19 17.37 -0.43 -42.54
C LEU A 19 17.27 -1.96 -42.49
N ALA A 20 16.59 -2.51 -41.47
CA ALA A 20 16.47 -3.95 -41.30
C ALA A 20 15.31 -4.60 -42.08
N GLY A 21 14.40 -3.81 -42.67
CA GLY A 21 13.30 -4.33 -43.49
C GLY A 21 12.45 -5.37 -42.77
N GLU A 22 12.19 -6.53 -43.40
CA GLU A 22 11.45 -7.66 -42.81
C GLU A 22 12.16 -8.28 -41.59
N PHE A 23 13.48 -8.11 -41.48
CA PHE A 23 14.29 -8.60 -40.36
C PHE A 23 14.35 -7.63 -39.18
N GLY A 24 13.76 -6.43 -39.30
CA GLY A 24 13.76 -5.43 -38.23
C GLY A 24 13.07 -5.91 -36.95
N LEU A 25 12.02 -6.71 -37.09
CA LEU A 25 11.31 -7.30 -35.97
C LEU A 25 12.16 -8.36 -35.25
N LEU A 26 12.89 -9.18 -36.01
CA LEU A 26 13.86 -10.13 -35.46
C LEU A 26 15.01 -9.42 -34.73
N LEU A 27 15.53 -8.33 -35.31
CA LEU A 27 16.59 -7.54 -34.71
C LEU A 27 16.14 -6.85 -33.42
N MET A 28 14.90 -6.33 -33.39
CA MET A 28 14.31 -5.81 -32.15
C MET A 28 14.11 -6.89 -31.10
N GLY A 29 13.65 -8.08 -31.48
CA GLY A 29 13.55 -9.22 -30.58
C GLY A 29 14.90 -9.58 -29.95
N ALA A 30 15.97 -9.61 -30.76
CA ALA A 30 17.32 -9.87 -30.28
C ALA A 30 17.84 -8.78 -29.32
N LEU A 31 17.56 -7.50 -29.61
CA LEU A 31 17.92 -6.39 -28.73
C LEU A 31 17.17 -6.43 -27.39
N LEU A 32 15.85 -6.66 -27.43
CA LEU A 32 15.02 -6.83 -26.24
C LEU A 32 15.52 -8.01 -25.39
N PHE A 33 15.76 -9.15 -26.02
CA PHE A 33 16.29 -10.32 -25.33
C PHE A 33 17.65 -10.04 -24.70
N GLY A 34 18.57 -9.42 -25.45
CA GLY A 34 19.88 -9.03 -24.93
C GLY A 34 19.80 -8.05 -23.76
N MET A 35 18.86 -7.10 -23.81
CA MET A 35 18.62 -6.14 -22.75
C MET A 35 18.09 -6.82 -21.49
N ILE A 36 17.06 -7.66 -21.62
CA ILE A 36 16.49 -8.44 -20.51
C ILE A 36 17.56 -9.35 -19.88
N PHE A 37 18.31 -10.07 -20.72
CA PHE A 37 19.38 -10.95 -20.26
C PHE A 37 20.47 -10.19 -19.51
N SER A 38 20.89 -9.03 -20.02
CA SER A 38 21.86 -8.16 -19.34
C SER A 38 21.33 -7.65 -18.00
N MET A 39 20.04 -7.29 -17.94
CA MET A 39 19.39 -6.86 -16.71
C MET A 39 19.35 -7.98 -15.67
N LEU A 40 18.99 -9.21 -16.07
CA LEU A 40 19.00 -10.37 -15.19
C LEU A 40 20.40 -10.68 -14.65
N MET A 41 21.42 -10.62 -15.50
CA MET A 41 22.82 -10.80 -15.05
C MET A 41 23.22 -9.76 -14.01
N LYS A 42 22.89 -8.48 -14.24
CA LYS A 42 23.17 -7.40 -13.29
C LYS A 42 22.40 -7.58 -11.98
N LEU A 43 21.14 -8.03 -12.05
CA LEU A 43 20.33 -8.30 -10.87
C LEU A 43 20.93 -9.43 -10.02
N ASN A 44 21.45 -10.48 -10.67
CA ASN A 44 22.12 -11.58 -9.99
C ASN A 44 23.44 -11.13 -9.34
N GLN A 45 24.21 -10.28 -10.03
CA GLN A 45 25.42 -9.69 -9.46
C GLN A 45 25.10 -8.80 -8.25
N LEU A 46 24.09 -7.92 -8.37
CA LEU A 46 23.64 -7.08 -7.28
C LEU A 46 23.16 -7.90 -6.07
N THR A 47 22.41 -8.96 -6.32
CA THR A 47 21.95 -9.89 -5.27
C THR A 47 23.12 -10.56 -4.57
N ALA A 48 24.15 -10.99 -5.33
CA ALA A 48 25.36 -11.57 -4.78
C ALA A 48 26.15 -10.57 -3.93
N ASP A 49 26.26 -9.32 -4.40
CA ASP A 49 26.96 -8.23 -3.68
C ASP A 49 26.22 -7.88 -2.39
N ILE A 50 24.89 -7.75 -2.44
CA ILE A 50 24.05 -7.53 -1.25
C ILE A 50 24.22 -8.69 -0.26
N ARG A 51 24.25 -9.94 -0.73
CA ARG A 51 24.48 -11.11 0.13
C ARG A 51 25.86 -11.07 0.78
N GLN A 52 26.89 -10.64 0.04
CA GLN A 52 28.24 -10.47 0.59
C GLN A 52 28.32 -9.33 1.62
N ILE A 53 27.61 -8.23 1.39
CA ILE A 53 27.52 -7.10 2.33
C ILE A 53 26.79 -7.53 3.61
N LYS A 54 25.65 -8.23 3.49
CA LYS A 54 24.90 -8.79 4.63
C LYS A 54 25.77 -9.72 5.49
N ARG A 55 26.56 -10.61 4.84
CA ARG A 55 27.57 -11.46 5.50
C ARG A 55 28.60 -10.67 6.29
N ARG A 56 29.17 -9.63 5.69
CA ARG A 56 30.19 -8.80 6.35
C ARG A 56 29.63 -7.96 7.50
N LEU A 57 28.33 -7.64 7.46
CA LEU A 57 27.62 -6.91 8.51
C LEU A 57 27.09 -7.83 9.62
N GLY A 58 27.28 -9.15 9.53
CA GLY A 58 26.74 -10.12 10.50
C GLY A 58 25.21 -10.21 10.49
N LEU A 59 24.55 -9.62 9.48
CA LEU A 59 23.10 -9.66 9.26
C LEU A 59 22.74 -10.89 8.43
N GLU A 60 23.21 -12.06 8.83
CA GLU A 60 22.82 -13.33 8.23
C GLU A 60 21.77 -13.98 9.13
N PRO A 61 20.49 -13.54 9.10
CA PRO A 61 19.41 -14.38 9.54
C PRO A 61 19.23 -15.42 8.43
N ASP A 62 19.74 -16.62 8.62
CA ASP A 62 19.38 -17.87 7.91
C ASP A 62 18.56 -17.69 6.60
N VAL A 63 19.10 -16.99 5.59
CA VAL A 63 18.34 -16.54 4.40
C VAL A 63 18.01 -17.72 3.46
N SER A 64 18.47 -18.91 3.81
CA SER A 64 18.03 -20.16 3.18
C SER A 64 16.64 -20.60 3.64
N ARG A 65 16.01 -19.92 4.61
CA ARG A 65 14.67 -20.26 5.11
C ARG A 65 13.58 -19.22 4.82
N ASP A 66 13.91 -17.94 4.70
CA ASP A 66 12.88 -16.88 4.60
C ASP A 66 12.45 -16.50 3.16
N TYR A 67 13.06 -17.06 2.12
CA TYR A 67 12.69 -16.77 0.73
C TYR A 67 12.30 -18.01 -0.10
N GLU A 68 12.32 -19.19 0.51
CA GLU A 68 11.74 -20.42 -0.06
C GLU A 68 10.58 -20.89 0.81
N LEU A 69 9.68 -19.98 1.20
CA LEU A 69 8.35 -20.42 1.61
C LEU A 69 7.67 -20.97 0.34
N SER A 70 7.41 -22.26 0.32
CA SER A 70 6.52 -22.88 -0.67
C SER A 70 5.16 -22.18 -0.60
N ASP A 71 4.43 -22.07 -1.71
CA ASP A 71 3.09 -21.43 -1.73
C ASP A 71 2.18 -21.94 -0.58
N ALA A 72 2.31 -23.23 -0.23
CA ALA A 72 1.61 -23.85 0.90
C ALA A 72 1.99 -23.31 2.29
N GLU A 73 3.25 -22.93 2.49
CA GLU A 73 3.78 -22.39 3.76
C GLU A 73 3.37 -20.91 3.93
N ILE A 74 3.23 -20.19 2.81
CA ILE A 74 2.67 -18.83 2.77
C ILE A 74 1.17 -18.85 3.09
N GLU A 75 0.45 -19.84 2.56
CA GLU A 75 -0.99 -20.01 2.77
C GLU A 75 -1.28 -20.38 4.24
N GLU A 76 -0.44 -21.21 4.87
CA GLU A 76 -0.55 -21.56 6.30
C GLU A 76 -0.27 -20.36 7.22
N GLU A 77 0.70 -19.49 6.89
CA GLU A 77 0.92 -18.24 7.62
C GLU A 77 -0.22 -17.24 7.43
N LEU A 78 -0.75 -17.11 6.21
CA LEU A 78 -1.90 -16.24 5.91
C LEU A 78 -3.19 -16.73 6.60
N GLU A 79 -3.41 -18.05 6.70
CA GLU A 79 -4.52 -18.61 7.48
C GLU A 79 -4.33 -18.41 8.98
N ARG A 80 -3.09 -18.48 9.47
CA ARG A 80 -2.77 -18.25 10.89
C ARG A 80 -2.93 -16.79 11.30
N GLU A 81 -2.53 -15.84 10.46
CA GLU A 81 -2.78 -14.41 10.71
C GLU A 81 -4.22 -14.01 10.38
N GLY A 82 -4.81 -14.55 9.31
CA GLY A 82 -6.20 -14.35 8.91
C GLY A 82 -7.22 -14.93 9.89
N GLY A 83 -6.88 -16.01 10.60
CA GLY A 83 -7.67 -16.58 11.70
C GLY A 83 -7.60 -15.79 13.01
N SER A 84 -6.82 -14.69 13.04
CA SER A 84 -6.76 -13.74 14.14
C SER A 84 -7.36 -12.37 13.79
N HIS A 85 -8.09 -12.29 12.68
CA HIS A 85 -9.22 -11.37 12.65
C HIS A 85 -10.27 -12.02 13.55
N ASP A 86 -10.34 -11.58 14.81
CA ASP A 86 -11.57 -11.74 15.58
C ASP A 86 -12.67 -11.24 14.65
N GLU A 87 -13.43 -12.16 14.07
CA GLU A 87 -14.67 -11.88 13.38
C GLU A 87 -15.54 -11.20 14.44
N VAL A 88 -15.51 -9.87 14.49
CA VAL A 88 -16.51 -9.11 15.20
C VAL A 88 -17.81 -9.54 14.53
N SER A 89 -18.59 -10.37 15.23
CA SER A 89 -19.84 -10.88 14.71
C SER A 89 -20.68 -9.67 14.30
N ASP A 90 -21.34 -9.73 13.14
CA ASP A 90 -22.26 -8.68 12.71
C ASP A 90 -23.28 -8.34 13.84
N GLU A 91 -23.61 -9.33 14.68
CA GLU A 91 -24.46 -9.17 15.87
C GLU A 91 -23.82 -8.29 16.97
N ASP A 92 -22.50 -8.33 17.15
CA ASP A 92 -21.80 -7.50 18.12
C ASP A 92 -21.73 -6.04 17.65
N ILE A 93 -21.57 -5.84 16.33
CA ILE A 93 -21.62 -4.51 15.71
C ILE A 93 -23.01 -3.89 15.86
N GLU A 94 -24.07 -4.66 15.58
CA GLU A 94 -25.46 -4.21 15.73
C GLU A 94 -25.77 -3.80 17.18
N ARG A 95 -25.37 -4.63 18.16
CA ARG A 95 -25.56 -4.32 19.57
C ARG A 95 -24.83 -3.05 19.99
N GLU A 96 -23.61 -2.82 19.48
CA GLU A 96 -22.85 -1.61 19.80
C GLU A 96 -23.49 -0.35 19.18
N LEU A 97 -24.03 -0.45 17.97
CA LEU A 97 -24.77 0.64 17.32
C LEU A 97 -26.03 1.03 18.09
N ASP A 98 -26.82 0.06 18.56
CA ASP A 98 -28.03 0.32 19.34
C ASP A 98 -27.72 1.07 20.65
N LEU A 99 -26.66 0.66 21.35
CA LEU A 99 -26.20 1.32 22.58
C LEU A 99 -25.72 2.76 22.33
N LEU A 100 -25.08 3.01 21.18
CA LEU A 100 -24.63 4.35 20.80
C LEU A 100 -25.81 5.28 20.46
N LEU A 101 -26.84 4.76 19.80
CA LEU A 101 -28.07 5.49 19.50
C LEU A 101 -28.80 5.90 20.78
N GLU A 102 -28.99 4.98 21.72
CA GLU A 102 -29.65 5.26 23.01
C GLU A 102 -28.89 6.35 23.80
N ARG A 103 -27.55 6.26 23.85
CA ARG A 103 -26.71 7.28 24.49
C ARG A 103 -26.79 8.66 23.81
N GLU A 104 -26.92 8.71 22.49
CA GLU A 104 -27.09 9.98 21.75
C GLU A 104 -28.47 10.60 22.01
N GLU A 105 -29.52 9.77 22.10
CA GLU A 105 -30.87 10.22 22.44
C GLU A 105 -30.93 10.82 23.84
N GLU A 106 -30.35 10.16 24.85
CA GLU A 106 -30.24 10.69 26.21
C GLU A 106 -29.49 12.04 26.23
N ARG A 107 -28.37 12.15 25.51
CA ARG A 107 -27.63 13.41 25.40
C ARG A 107 -28.44 14.53 24.75
N ASN A 108 -29.26 14.20 23.75
CA ASN A 108 -30.10 15.18 23.09
C ASN A 108 -31.27 15.61 23.98
N GLU A 109 -31.87 14.69 24.73
CA GLU A 109 -32.88 15.04 25.74
C GLU A 109 -32.32 15.95 26.85
N GLU A 110 -31.11 15.68 27.34
CA GLU A 110 -30.45 16.55 28.33
C GLU A 110 -30.17 17.94 27.75
N ARG A 111 -29.75 18.03 26.49
CA ARG A 111 -29.57 19.31 25.79
C ARG A 111 -30.87 20.08 25.59
N GLU A 112 -31.97 19.39 25.32
CA GLU A 112 -33.29 20.02 25.22
C GLU A 112 -33.82 20.47 26.59
N LYS A 113 -33.66 19.66 27.64
CA LYS A 113 -34.04 20.00 29.02
C LYS A 113 -33.22 21.19 29.55
N GLY A 114 -31.92 21.24 29.24
CA GLY A 114 -31.03 22.36 29.57
C GLY A 114 -31.38 23.69 28.89
N ARG A 115 -32.00 23.66 27.69
CA ARG A 115 -32.49 24.88 27.01
C ARG A 115 -33.81 25.41 27.56
N ARG A 116 -34.54 24.65 28.40
CA ARG A 116 -35.84 25.04 28.95
C ARG A 116 -35.78 25.64 30.37
N LEU A 117 -34.61 25.80 30.97
CA LEU A 117 -34.49 26.55 32.22
C LEU A 117 -34.76 28.05 31.93
N PRO A 118 -35.76 28.67 32.56
CA PRO A 118 -36.04 30.08 32.38
C PRO A 118 -34.85 30.87 32.93
N LYS A 119 -34.31 31.79 32.12
CA LYS A 119 -33.56 32.93 32.64
C LYS A 119 -34.54 33.75 33.48
N ASP A 120 -34.63 33.44 34.76
CA ASP A 120 -35.28 34.30 35.74
C ASP A 120 -34.41 35.55 35.89
N GLY A 121 -34.71 36.53 35.03
CA GLY A 121 -34.12 37.86 35.06
C GLY A 121 -34.72 38.62 36.22
N ASN A 122 -34.18 38.41 37.41
CA ASN A 122 -34.39 39.27 38.56
C ASN A 122 -33.84 40.67 38.25
N GLN A 123 -34.73 41.59 37.87
CA GLN A 123 -34.42 42.99 37.63
C GLN A 123 -34.84 43.74 38.90
N PRO A 124 -33.92 44.27 39.72
CA PRO A 124 -34.31 45.01 40.90
C PRO A 124 -34.83 46.38 40.49
N ASP A 125 -36.02 46.67 41.00
CA ASP A 125 -36.72 47.94 40.95
C ASP A 125 -35.80 49.10 41.36
N SER A 126 -35.84 50.17 40.58
CA SER A 126 -35.37 51.49 40.99
C SER A 126 -36.54 52.47 40.88
N ASP A 127 -37.25 52.61 42.00
CA ASP A 127 -38.08 53.78 42.34
C ASP A 127 -37.23 54.78 43.16
N PRO A 128 -37.65 56.05 43.32
CA PRO A 128 -38.37 56.92 42.39
C PRO A 128 -37.59 58.21 42.04
#